data_AF-A0A271M9J2-F1
#
_entry.id   AF-A0A271M9J2-F1
#
_cell.length_a   1.000
_cell.length_b   1.000
_cell.length_c   1.000
_cell.angle_alpha   90.00
_cell.angle_beta   90.00
_cell.angle_gamma   90.00
#
_symmetry.space_group_name_H-M   'P 1'
#
loop_
_entity.id
_entity.type
_entity.pdbx_description
1 polymer ?
#
loop_
_entity_poly.entity_id
_entity_poly.type
_entity_poly.pdbx_seq_one_letter_code
_entity_poly.pdbx_strand_id
1 'polypeptide(L)'
;MKKIFLVTLLASIILQGCNTVTNMDSLLEEDVKSISIQDGETGEIVDLKNKDDVTELKAFLQNIELEKVKDMDIKGFQYQISLKSKDDEIGIVFTDEYIIVNEEYYKAVEKVEMNTLHKYFE
;
A
#
# COMPACT_ATOMS: atom_id res chain seq x y z
N MET A 1 -61.21 21.13 -2.78
CA MET A 1 -60.51 20.63 -1.58
C MET A 1 -59.26 19.87 -2.02
N LYS A 2 -58.20 19.98 -1.22
CA LYS A 2 -56.78 19.89 -1.58
C LYS A 2 -56.33 18.47 -1.99
N LYS A 3 -55.56 18.41 -3.08
CA LYS A 3 -54.74 17.25 -3.49
C LYS A 3 -53.63 17.07 -2.44
N ILE A 4 -53.65 15.98 -1.70
CA ILE A 4 -52.54 15.59 -0.82
C ILE A 4 -51.54 14.83 -1.69
N PHE A 5 -50.49 15.54 -2.10
CA PHE A 5 -49.36 14.97 -2.82
C PHE A 5 -48.56 14.12 -1.83
N LEU A 6 -48.53 12.81 -2.08
CA LEU A 6 -47.65 11.86 -1.43
C LEU A 6 -46.22 12.14 -1.91
N VAL A 7 -45.41 12.85 -1.12
CA VAL A 7 -43.98 13.03 -1.40
C VAL A 7 -43.22 12.14 -0.44
N THR A 8 -43.06 10.88 -0.84
CA THR A 8 -42.03 9.97 -0.36
C THR A 8 -40.68 10.53 -0.83
N LEU A 9 -40.13 11.48 -0.08
CA LEU A 9 -38.74 11.90 -0.29
C LEU A 9 -37.85 10.85 0.37
N LEU A 10 -37.62 9.77 -0.37
CA LEU A 10 -36.48 8.87 -0.19
C LEU A 10 -35.21 9.72 -0.34
N ALA A 11 -34.81 10.36 0.75
CA ALA A 11 -33.44 10.79 0.95
C ALA A 11 -32.61 9.52 1.17
N SER A 12 -32.40 8.77 0.09
CA SER A 12 -31.33 7.79 0.01
C SER A 12 -30.04 8.59 0.16
N ILE A 13 -29.59 8.68 1.40
CA ILE A 13 -28.26 9.08 1.79
C ILE A 13 -27.34 8.07 1.10
N ILE A 14 -26.91 8.39 -0.11
CA ILE A 14 -25.72 7.77 -0.68
C ILE A 14 -24.57 8.49 0.03
N LEU A 15 -24.32 8.10 1.28
CA LEU A 15 -22.99 8.21 1.88
C LEU A 15 -22.13 7.24 1.08
N GLN A 16 -21.78 7.62 -0.16
CA GLN A 16 -20.56 7.11 -0.75
C GLN A 16 -19.48 7.67 0.16
N GLY A 17 -19.04 6.83 1.10
CA GLY A 17 -17.75 7.05 1.73
C GLY A 17 -16.79 7.23 0.57
N CYS A 18 -16.28 8.45 0.42
CA CYS A 18 -15.20 8.72 -0.51
C CYS A 18 -14.03 7.95 0.08
N ASN A 19 -13.86 6.69 -0.32
CA ASN A 19 -12.67 5.95 0.06
C ASN A 19 -11.52 6.68 -0.63
N THR A 20 -10.67 7.30 0.17
CA THR A 20 -9.57 8.12 -0.32
C THR A 20 -8.56 7.18 -0.97
N VAL A 21 -8.62 7.11 -2.30
CA VAL A 21 -7.56 6.50 -3.10
C VAL A 21 -6.37 7.44 -3.07
N THR A 22 -5.21 6.91 -2.72
CA THR A 22 -3.93 7.61 -2.73
C THR A 22 -2.92 6.80 -3.53
N ASN A 23 -1.89 7.47 -4.06
CA ASN A 23 -0.77 6.78 -4.67
C ASN A 23 0.30 6.54 -3.59
N MET A 24 0.92 5.37 -3.58
CA MET A 24 2.00 5.03 -2.65
C MET A 24 3.14 6.03 -2.69
N ASP A 25 3.46 6.63 -3.84
CA ASP A 25 4.45 7.71 -4.02
C ASP A 25 4.27 8.84 -3.01
N SER A 26 3.02 9.22 -2.70
CA SER A 26 2.72 10.26 -1.71
C SER A 26 3.07 9.89 -0.27
N LEU A 27 3.33 8.60 -0.02
CA LEU A 27 3.72 8.03 1.27
C LEU A 27 5.22 7.69 1.30
N LEU A 28 5.94 7.84 0.18
CA LEU A 28 7.37 7.53 0.08
C LEU A 28 8.22 8.78 0.25
N GLU A 29 9.43 8.60 0.77
CA GLU A 29 10.45 9.65 0.80
C GLU A 29 11.09 9.84 -0.59
N GLU A 30 11.43 11.09 -0.93
CA GLU A 30 12.07 11.41 -2.22
C GLU A 30 13.50 10.84 -2.33
N ASP A 31 14.29 10.88 -1.25
CA ASP A 31 15.71 10.48 -1.24
C ASP A 31 15.94 9.13 -0.52
N VAL A 32 15.42 8.05 -1.12
CA VAL A 32 15.68 6.68 -0.64
C VAL A 32 17.12 6.27 -0.97
N LYS A 33 17.89 5.90 0.06
CA LYS A 33 19.32 5.57 -0.06
C LYS A 33 19.61 4.09 -0.13
N SER A 34 18.80 3.29 0.56
CA SER A 34 18.92 1.84 0.59
C SER A 34 17.56 1.23 0.86
N ILE A 35 17.37 0.02 0.33
CA ILE A 35 16.16 -0.75 0.56
C ILE A 35 16.56 -2.11 1.12
N SER A 36 15.84 -2.57 2.15
CA SER A 36 15.95 -3.95 2.64
C SER A 36 14.64 -4.66 2.35
N ILE A 37 14.71 -5.86 1.78
CA ILE A 37 13.55 -6.70 1.48
C ILE A 37 13.69 -7.98 2.29
N GLN A 38 12.67 -8.31 3.07
CA GLN A 38 12.56 -9.57 3.78
C GLN A 38 11.46 -10.42 3.14
N ASP A 39 11.80 -11.66 2.79
CA ASP A 39 10.85 -12.67 2.36
C ASP A 39 10.16 -13.28 3.60
N GLY A 40 8.82 -13.28 3.61
CA GLY A 40 8.02 -13.72 4.75
C GLY A 40 7.90 -15.23 4.89
N GLU A 41 8.16 -16.00 3.82
CA GLU A 41 8.14 -17.46 3.84
C GLU A 41 9.46 -18.02 4.37
N THR A 42 10.58 -17.52 3.85
CA THR A 42 11.93 -18.01 4.15
C THR A 42 12.62 -17.26 5.29
N GLY A 43 12.21 -16.01 5.53
CA GLY A 43 12.89 -15.10 6.45
C GLY A 43 14.19 -14.51 5.89
N GLU A 44 14.54 -14.80 4.64
CA GLU A 44 15.73 -14.25 3.99
C GLU A 44 15.63 -12.73 3.83
N ILE A 45 16.77 -12.03 3.95
CA ILE A 45 16.85 -10.57 3.85
C ILE A 45 17.87 -10.20 2.78
N VAL A 46 17.44 -9.36 1.84
CA VAL A 46 18.29 -8.80 0.78
C VAL A 46 18.38 -7.29 0.95
N ASP A 47 19.61 -6.78 1.05
CA ASP A 47 19.89 -5.35 1.15
C ASP A 47 20.33 -4.79 -0.21
N LEU A 48 19.47 -3.97 -0.81
CA LEU A 48 19.75 -3.24 -2.03
C LEU A 48 20.51 -1.95 -1.73
N LYS A 49 21.75 -1.90 -2.23
CA LYS A 49 22.65 -0.74 -2.14
C LYS A 49 23.05 -0.18 -3.51
N ASN A 50 22.80 -0.94 -4.58
CA ASN A 50 22.99 -0.46 -5.94
C ASN A 50 21.89 0.55 -6.27
N LYS A 51 22.29 1.69 -6.83
CA LYS A 51 21.38 2.77 -7.23
C LYS A 51 20.34 2.29 -8.23
N ASP A 52 20.70 1.43 -9.18
CA ASP A 52 19.77 0.97 -10.23
C ASP A 52 18.65 0.12 -9.61
N ASP A 53 19.00 -0.85 -8.74
CA ASP A 53 18.03 -1.69 -8.04
C ASP A 53 17.13 -0.90 -7.11
N VAL A 54 17.70 0.07 -6.36
CA VAL A 54 16.94 0.98 -5.50
C VAL A 54 15.96 1.82 -6.31
N THR A 55 16.40 2.35 -7.45
CA THR A 55 15.56 3.20 -8.33
C THR A 55 14.44 2.37 -8.94
N GLU A 56 14.73 1.16 -9.41
CA GLU A 56 13.74 0.27 -10.01
C GLU A 56 12.67 -0.14 -8.99
N LEU A 57 13.08 -0.59 -7.80
CA LEU A 57 12.14 -1.00 -6.77
C LEU A 57 11.30 0.18 -6.27
N LYS A 58 11.92 1.36 -6.11
CA LYS A 58 11.17 2.58 -5.78
C LYS A 58 10.12 2.89 -6.85
N ALA A 59 10.47 2.84 -8.13
CA ALA A 59 9.53 3.10 -9.21
C ALA A 59 8.40 2.08 -9.25
N PHE A 60 8.66 0.81 -8.94
CA PHE A 60 7.62 -0.20 -8.78
C PHE A 60 6.62 0.20 -7.67
N LEU A 61 7.12 0.55 -6.49
CA LEU A 61 6.28 0.93 -5.35
C LEU A 61 5.43 2.17 -5.66
N GLN A 62 6.00 3.20 -6.29
CA GLN A 62 5.32 4.45 -6.68
C GLN A 62 4.15 4.25 -7.65
N ASN A 63 4.04 3.11 -8.33
CA ASN A 63 2.93 2.84 -9.24
C ASN A 63 1.75 2.13 -8.57
N ILE A 64 1.83 1.84 -7.27
CA ILE A 64 0.75 1.17 -6.55
C ILE A 64 -0.27 2.19 -6.06
N GLU A 65 -1.49 2.07 -6.56
CA GLU A 65 -2.65 2.79 -6.03
C GLU A 65 -3.23 2.08 -4.81
N LEU A 66 -3.51 2.85 -3.76
CA LEU A 66 -3.89 2.38 -2.44
C LEU A 66 -5.21 2.99 -2.01
N GLU A 67 -6.09 2.16 -1.47
CA GLU A 67 -7.32 2.56 -0.81
C GLU A 67 -7.17 2.36 0.71
N LYS A 68 -7.28 3.44 1.49
CA LYS A 68 -7.16 3.35 2.95
C LYS A 68 -8.32 2.55 3.53
N VAL A 69 -8.00 1.58 4.37
CA VAL A 69 -8.97 0.74 5.07
C VAL A 69 -8.84 0.88 6.58
N LYS A 70 -9.78 0.29 7.31
CA LYS A 70 -9.68 0.18 8.78
C LYS A 70 -8.62 -0.84 9.15
N ASP A 71 -8.08 -0.71 10.36
CA ASP A 71 -7.12 -1.65 10.93
C ASP A 71 -7.65 -3.09 10.91
N MET A 72 -6.75 -4.02 10.60
CA MET A 72 -7.06 -5.43 10.39
C MET A 72 -6.08 -6.31 11.17
N ASP A 73 -6.55 -7.46 11.64
CA ASP A 73 -5.67 -8.49 12.19
C ASP A 73 -4.91 -9.18 11.06
N ILE A 74 -3.59 -9.15 11.12
CA ILE A 74 -2.70 -9.80 10.16
C ILE A 74 -2.14 -11.13 10.69
N LYS A 75 -2.07 -12.14 9.82
CA LYS A 75 -1.51 -13.47 10.11
C LYS A 75 -0.29 -13.73 9.21
N GLY A 76 0.79 -12.99 9.47
CA GLY A 76 2.01 -13.05 8.67
C GLY A 76 2.01 -12.08 7.50
N PHE A 77 3.05 -12.18 6.67
CA PHE A 77 3.28 -11.32 5.51
C PHE A 77 4.00 -12.11 4.41
N GLN A 78 3.87 -11.64 3.17
CA GLN A 78 4.58 -12.15 2.01
C GLN A 78 5.95 -11.50 1.88
N TYR A 79 5.99 -10.17 1.95
CA TYR A 79 7.23 -9.39 1.92
C TYR A 79 7.17 -8.22 2.91
N GLN A 80 8.29 -7.91 3.53
CA GLN A 80 8.48 -6.67 4.27
C GLN A 80 9.60 -5.87 3.63
N ILE A 81 9.37 -4.58 3.40
CA ILE A 81 10.32 -3.67 2.79
C ILE A 81 10.60 -2.52 3.75
N SER A 82 11.87 -2.26 4.01
CA SER A 82 12.34 -1.08 4.73
C SER A 82 13.03 -0.14 3.76
N LEU A 83 12.44 1.03 3.53
CA LEU A 83 13.02 2.12 2.74
C LEU A 83 13.73 3.09 3.68
N LYS A 84 15.06 3.17 3.60
CA LYS A 84 15.84 4.09 4.44
C LYS A 84 16.21 5.33 3.65
N SER A 85 15.73 6.47 4.12
CA SER A 85 16.19 7.78 3.67
C SER A 85 17.30 8.28 4.61
N LYS A 86 17.74 9.53 4.44
CA LYS A 86 18.75 10.12 5.32
C LYS A 86 18.25 10.28 6.77
N ASP A 87 16.98 10.64 6.92
CA ASP A 87 16.42 11.14 8.17
C ASP A 87 15.23 10.30 8.67
N ASP A 88 14.74 9.34 7.85
CA ASP A 88 13.58 8.51 8.18
C ASP A 88 13.69 7.09 7.60
N GLU A 89 12.84 6.19 8.11
CA GLU A 89 12.65 4.83 7.61
C GLU A 89 11.15 4.55 7.42
N ILE A 90 10.78 4.16 6.20
CA ILE A 90 9.41 3.74 5.88
C ILE A 90 9.35 2.22 5.85
N GLY A 91 8.48 1.65 6.66
CA GLY A 91 8.15 0.22 6.65
C GLY A 91 6.93 -0.05 5.78
N ILE A 92 7.08 -0.96 4.82
CA ILE A 92 6.01 -1.43 3.95
C ILE A 92 5.87 -2.94 4.14
N VAL A 93 4.67 -3.43 4.43
CA VAL A 93 4.39 -4.87 4.58
C VAL A 93 3.34 -5.28 3.57
N PHE A 94 3.68 -6.24 2.72
CA PHE A 94 2.76 -6.89 1.79
C PHE A 94 2.23 -8.16 2.44
N THR A 95 0.91 -8.25 2.55
CA THR A 95 0.18 -9.46 2.96
C THR A 95 -0.71 -9.93 1.81
N ASP A 96 -1.35 -11.09 1.97
CA ASP A 96 -2.28 -11.62 0.95
C ASP A 96 -3.47 -10.69 0.65
N GLU A 97 -3.86 -9.84 1.61
CA GLU A 97 -5.09 -9.03 1.52
C GLU A 97 -4.85 -7.52 1.62
N TYR A 98 -3.74 -7.11 2.24
CA TYR A 98 -3.48 -5.73 2.64
C TYR A 98 -2.01 -5.34 2.41
N ILE A 99 -1.82 -4.04 2.22
CA ILE A 99 -0.51 -3.39 2.27
C ILE A 99 -0.51 -2.49 3.51
N ILE A 100 0.51 -2.60 4.34
CA ILE A 100 0.69 -1.73 5.50
C ILE A 100 1.83 -0.79 5.21
N VAL A 101 1.63 0.52 5.40
CA VAL A 101 2.67 1.54 5.25
C VAL A 101 2.71 2.34 6.55
N ASN A 102 3.83 2.30 7.28
CA ASN A 102 4.00 2.98 8.58
C ASN A 102 2.80 2.79 9.53
N GLU A 103 2.41 1.53 9.75
CA GLU A 103 1.29 1.11 10.62
C GLU A 103 -0.12 1.40 10.10
N GLU A 104 -0.27 2.07 8.94
CA GLU A 104 -1.58 2.32 8.32
C GLU A 104 -1.93 1.24 7.29
N TYR A 105 -3.20 0.84 7.26
CA TYR A 105 -3.69 -0.27 6.44
C TYR A 105 -4.30 0.20 5.13
N TYR A 106 -3.92 -0.47 4.05
CA TYR A 106 -4.37 -0.18 2.70
C TYR A 106 -4.74 -1.46 1.94
N LYS A 107 -5.61 -1.31 0.94
CA LYS A 107 -5.79 -2.28 -0.13
C LYS A 107 -5.21 -1.73 -1.42
N ALA A 108 -4.52 -2.56 -2.18
CA ALA A 108 -4.17 -2.18 -3.53
C ALA A 108 -5.43 -2.13 -4.40
N VAL A 109 -5.58 -1.06 -5.18
CA VAL A 109 -6.70 -0.92 -6.12
C VAL A 109 -6.62 -2.00 -7.20
N GLU A 110 -5.40 -2.28 -7.67
CA GLU A 110 -5.09 -3.35 -8.61
C GLU A 110 -4.22 -4.42 -7.96
N LYS A 111 -4.23 -5.63 -8.54
CA LYS A 111 -3.36 -6.71 -8.09
C LYS A 111 -1.90 -6.31 -8.29
N VAL A 112 -1.10 -6.39 -7.23
CA VAL A 112 0.33 -6.08 -7.30
C VAL A 112 1.12 -7.32 -7.73
N GLU A 113 1.98 -7.16 -8.73
CA GLU A 113 2.80 -8.23 -9.31
C GLU A 113 4.04 -8.54 -8.43
N MET A 114 3.85 -9.43 -7.45
CA MET A 114 4.87 -9.80 -6.44
C MET A 114 6.15 -10.42 -7.02
N ASN A 115 6.13 -10.92 -8.26
CA ASN A 115 7.34 -11.44 -8.93
C ASN A 115 8.45 -10.38 -9.04
N THR A 116 8.08 -9.10 -9.04
CA THR A 116 9.03 -7.98 -9.01
C THR A 116 9.86 -7.94 -7.73
N LEU A 117 9.33 -8.44 -6.61
CA LEU A 117 10.07 -8.57 -5.34
C LEU A 117 10.86 -9.88 -5.29
N HIS A 118 10.28 -10.97 -5.78
CA HIS A 118 10.91 -12.29 -5.76
C HIS A 118 12.26 -12.34 -6.49
N LYS A 119 12.40 -11.60 -7.61
CA LYS A 119 13.64 -11.56 -8.41
C LYS A 119 14.90 -11.15 -7.63
N TYR A 120 14.75 -10.50 -6.47
CA TYR A 120 15.88 -10.06 -5.65
C TYR A 120 16.45 -11.19 -4.79
N PHE A 121 15.78 -12.35 -4.73
CA PHE A 121 16.18 -13.55 -3.99
C PHE A 121 16.69 -14.69 -4.89
N GLU A 122 16.78 -14.46 -6.20
CA GLU A 122 17.31 -15.41 -7.20
C GLU A 122 18.80 -15.15 -7.50
#